data_AF-A0AAV0RY68-F1
#
_entry.id   AF-A0AAV0RY68-F1
#
_cell.length_a   1.000
_cell.length_b   1.000
_cell.length_c   1.000
_cell.angle_alpha   90.00
_cell.angle_beta   90.00
_cell.angle_gamma   90.00
#
_symmetry.space_group_name_H-M   'P 1'
#
loop_
_entity.id
_entity.type
_entity.pdbx_description
1 polymer ?
#
loop_
_entity_poly.entity_id
_entity_poly.type
_entity_poly.pdbx_seq_one_letter_code
_entity_poly.pdbx_strand_id
1 'polypeptide(L)' 'KGWSVNLDVVSIHHDPQVFPDPEKFDPSRFDAPLRPYSYLGFGNGPRMCPGINLAKLEICIFIHHLVTKYK' A
#
# COMPACT_ATOMS: atom_id res chain seq x y z
N LYS A 1 4.72 25.36 -14.01
CA LYS A 1 3.84 24.71 -15.02
C LYS A 1 4.74 24.07 -16.07
N GLY A 2 4.48 22.84 -16.50
CA GLY A 2 5.35 22.10 -17.43
C GLY A 2 6.50 21.32 -16.77
N TRP A 3 6.54 21.28 -15.43
CA TRP A 3 7.48 20.43 -14.71
C TRP A 3 6.89 19.04 -14.57
N SER A 4 7.71 18.02 -14.83
CA SER A 4 7.39 16.64 -14.47
C SER A 4 7.71 16.43 -12.99
N VAL A 5 6.80 15.78 -12.28
CA VAL A 5 6.97 15.43 -10.87
C VAL A 5 6.92 13.92 -10.75
N ASN A 6 7.91 13.36 -10.06
CA ASN A 6 7.89 11.97 -9.63
C ASN A 6 7.63 11.92 -8.12
N LEU A 7 6.62 11.15 -7.72
CA LEU A 7 6.36 10.86 -6.31
C LEU A 7 7.16 9.61 -5.94
N ASP A 8 8.12 9.76 -5.04
CA ASP A 8 8.84 8.63 -4.49
C ASP A 8 7.98 7.94 -3.42
N VAL A 9 7.11 7.05 -3.90
CA VAL A 9 6.20 6.27 -3.07
C VAL A 9 6.97 5.33 -2.13
N VAL A 10 8.14 4.86 -2.54
CA VAL A 10 8.97 3.96 -1.72
C VAL A 10 9.46 4.72 -0.49
N SER A 11 10.05 5.90 -0.68
CA SER A 11 10.50 6.73 0.45
C SER A 11 9.36 7.11 1.40
N ILE A 12 8.15 7.38 0.88
CA ILE A 12 6.97 7.65 1.73
C ILE A 12 6.61 6.42 2.58
N HIS A 13 6.62 5.22 2.00
CA HIS A 13 6.29 3.99 2.72
C HIS A 13 7.37 3.57 3.72
N HIS A 14 8.61 4.05 3.54
CA HIS A 14 9.74 3.75 4.42
C HIS A 14 10.15 4.92 5.33
N ASP A 15 9.30 5.95 5.47
CA ASP A 15 9.57 7.05 6.40
C ASP A 15 9.41 6.57 7.86
N PRO A 16 10.49 6.50 8.66
CA PRO A 16 10.43 6.04 10.04
C PRO A 16 9.61 6.95 10.97
N GLN A 17 9.33 8.20 10.57
CA GLN A 17 8.46 9.12 11.32
C GLN A 17 6.98 8.77 11.17
N VAL A 18 6.63 8.02 10.13
CA VAL A 18 5.27 7.55 9.83
C VAL A 18 5.12 6.08 10.21
N PHE A 19 6.08 5.26 9.78
CA PHE A 19 6.11 3.82 9.98
C PHE A 19 7.36 3.44 10.77
N PRO A 20 7.26 3.31 12.11
CA PRO A 20 8.36 2.80 12.92
C PRO A 20 8.81 1.43 12.41
N ASP A 21 10.12 1.21 12.38
CA ASP A 21 10.78 0.03 11.78
C ASP A 21 10.27 -0.28 10.36
N PRO A 22 10.47 0.63 9.39
CA PRO A 22 9.82 0.54 8.08
C PRO A 22 10.22 -0.70 7.25
N GLU A 23 11.43 -1.21 7.46
CA GLU A 23 11.93 -2.43 6.80
C GLU A 23 11.33 -3.73 7.37
N LYS A 24 10.64 -3.65 8.52
CA LYS A 24 10.01 -4.80 9.15
C LYS A 24 8.63 -5.03 8.55
N PHE A 25 8.42 -6.23 8.02
CA PHE A 25 7.08 -6.71 7.66
C PHE A 25 6.23 -6.90 8.93
N ASP A 26 5.39 -5.90 9.21
CA ASP A 26 4.50 -5.89 10.36
C ASP A 26 3.07 -5.54 9.90
N PRO A 27 2.19 -6.55 9.73
CA PRO A 27 0.80 -6.32 9.34
C PRO A 27 -0.02 -5.53 10.37
N SER A 28 0.34 -5.60 11.66
CA SER A 28 -0.47 -5.00 12.75
C SER A 28 -0.51 -3.47 12.69
N ARG A 29 0.43 -2.83 11.98
CA ARG A 29 0.43 -1.38 11.77
C ARG A 29 -0.79 -0.86 11.00
N PHE A 30 -1.54 -1.75 10.35
CA PHE A 30 -2.76 -1.43 9.60
C PHE A 30 -4.05 -1.68 10.40
N ASP A 31 -3.96 -2.13 11.66
CA ASP A 31 -5.12 -2.33 12.54
C ASP A 31 -5.75 -1.00 12.99
N ALA A 32 -4.97 0.09 12.96
CA ALA A 32 -5.42 1.44 13.24
C ALA A 32 -5.48 2.30 11.95
N PRO A 33 -6.36 3.32 11.89
CA PRO A 33 -6.38 4.26 10.78
C PRO A 33 -5.03 4.95 10.57
N LEU A 34 -4.53 4.90 9.34
CA LEU A 34 -3.29 5.59 8.96
C LEU A 34 -3.51 7.09 8.79
N ARG A 35 -2.41 7.85 8.92
CA ARG A 35 -2.41 9.28 8.57
C ARG A 35 -2.75 9.43 7.08
N PRO A 36 -3.58 10.40 6.68
CA PRO A 36 -3.89 10.63 5.27
C PRO A 36 -2.63 10.77 4.42
N TYR A 37 -2.62 10.16 3.23
CA TYR A 37 -1.51 10.16 2.26
C TYR A 37 -0.21 9.50 2.73
N SER A 38 -0.21 8.86 3.90
CA SER A 38 0.98 8.15 4.39
C SER A 38 1.15 6.77 3.76
N TYR A 39 0.10 6.22 3.17
CA TYR A 39 0.15 5.01 2.35
C TYR A 39 -0.48 5.26 0.99
N LEU A 40 0.27 4.94 -0.06
CA LEU A 40 -0.04 5.25 -1.46
C LEU A 40 0.21 4.04 -2.39
N GLY A 41 -0.05 2.82 -1.92
CA GLY A 41 0.18 1.58 -2.68
C GLY A 41 -0.52 1.52 -4.06
N PHE A 42 -1.60 2.29 -4.22
CA PHE A 42 -2.34 2.42 -5.49
C PHE A 42 -2.47 3.89 -5.94
N GLY A 43 -1.63 4.79 -5.42
CA GLY A 43 -1.79 6.23 -5.58
C GLY A 43 -3.04 6.79 -4.89
N ASN A 44 -3.38 8.04 -5.19
CA ASN A 44 -4.56 8.73 -4.67
C ASN A 44 -5.02 9.84 -5.64
N GLY A 45 -6.23 10.38 -5.43
CA GLY A 45 -6.80 11.47 -6.21
C GLY A 45 -7.19 11.08 -7.64
N PRO A 46 -7.30 12.05 -8.57
CA PRO A 46 -7.80 11.82 -9.94
C PRO A 46 -6.96 10.87 -10.80
N ARG A 47 -5.76 10.52 -10.34
CA ARG A 47 -4.81 9.64 -11.04
C ARG A 47 -4.52 8.36 -10.25
N MET A 48 -5.36 8.03 -9.27
CA MET A 48 -5.28 6.76 -8.56
C MET A 48 -5.45 5.58 -9.51
N CYS A 49 -4.88 4.42 -9.14
CA CYS A 49 -4.98 3.21 -9.95
C CYS A 49 -6.45 2.85 -10.20
N PRO A 50 -6.90 2.79 -11.48
CA PRO A 50 -8.29 2.44 -11.79
C PRO A 50 -8.62 0.99 -11.42
N GLY A 51 -7.60 0.13 -11.32
CA GLY A 51 -7.73 -1.29 -10.97
C GLY A 51 -7.71 -1.59 -9.47
N ILE A 52 -7.71 -0.59 -8.58
CA ILE A 52 -7.53 -0.81 -7.13
C ILE A 52 -8.48 -1.86 -6.54
N ASN A 53 -9.75 -1.85 -6.95
CA ASN A 53 -10.74 -2.78 -6.41
C ASN A 53 -10.54 -4.21 -6.95
N LEU A 54 -10.20 -4.34 -8.23
CA LEU A 54 -9.89 -5.64 -8.83
C LEU A 54 -8.63 -6.24 -8.22
N ALA A 55 -7.55 -5.46 -8.14
CA ALA A 55 -6.28 -5.91 -7.56
C ALA A 55 -6.45 -6.37 -6.11
N LYS A 56 -7.21 -5.63 -5.28
CA LYS A 56 -7.53 -6.04 -3.91
C LYS A 56 -8.31 -7.35 -3.86
N LEU A 57 -9.30 -7.52 -4.74
CA LEU A 57 -10.08 -8.76 -4.83
C LEU A 57 -9.19 -9.95 -5.19
N GLU A 58 -8.36 -9.81 -6.22
CA GLU A 58 -7.44 -10.85 -6.68
C GLU A 58 -6.43 -11.25 -5.59
N ILE A 59 -5.84 -10.27 -4.90
CA ILE A 59 -4.91 -10.52 -3.78
C ILE A 59 -5.61 -11.29 -2.66
N CYS A 60 -6.82 -10.87 -2.27
CA CYS A 60 -7.58 -11.56 -1.22
C CYS A 60 -7.93 -13.00 -1.59
N ILE A 61 -8.42 -13.23 -2.82
CA ILE A 61 -8.73 -14.57 -3.32
C ILE A 61 -7.46 -15.42 -3.34
N PHE A 62 -6.36 -14.90 -3.89
CA PHE A 62 -5.11 -15.64 -3.98
C PHE A 62 -4.58 -16.03 -2.61
N ILE A 63 -4.49 -15.10 -1.65
CA ILE A 63 -4.03 -15.37 -0.29
C ILE A 63 -4.96 -16.39 0.39
N HIS A 64 -6.28 -16.24 0.27
CA HIS A 64 -7.23 -17.19 0.84
C HIS A 64 -6.98 -18.61 0.32
N HIS A 65 -6.84 -18.78 -0.99
CA HIS A 65 -6.57 -20.08 -1.58
C HIS A 65 -5.20 -20.63 -1.17
N LEU A 66 -4.17 -19.79 -1.14
CA LEU A 66 -2.82 -20.16 -0.76
C LEU A 66 -2.78 -20.73 0.67
N VAL A 67 -3.37 -20.03 1.63
CA VAL A 67 -3.29 -20.41 3.06
C VAL A 67 -4.25 -21.53 3.47
N THR A 68 -5.33 -21.75 2.72
CA THR A 68 -6.34 -22.77 3.06
C THR A 68 -6.14 -24.09 2.34
N LYS A 69 -5.50 -24.11 1.17
CA LYS A 69 -5.39 -25.31 0.32
C LYS A 69 -3.99 -25.92 0.23
N TYR A 70 -2.95 -25.19 0.61
CA TYR A 70 -1.57 -25.62 0.48
C TYR A 70 -0.84 -25.59 1.83
N LYS A 71 0.13 -26.50 2.00
CA LYS A 71 1.06 -26.56 3.13
C LYS A 71 2.47 -26.81 2.62
#